data_AF-A0A960I4P7-F1
#
_entry.id   AF-A0A960I4P7-F1
#
_cell.length_a   1.000
_cell.length_b   1.000
_cell.length_c   1.000
_cell.angle_alpha   90.00
_cell.angle_beta   90.00
_cell.angle_gamma   90.00
#
_symmetry.space_group_name_H-M   'P 1'
#
loop_
_entity.id
_entity.type
_entity.pdbx_description
1 polymer ?
#
loop_
_entity_poly.entity_id
_entity_poly.type
_entity_poly.pdbx_seq_one_letter_code
_entity_poly.pdbx_strand_id
1 'polypeptide(L)'
;MNRTTRHAHDLEYQDFRRCVRRWEMLADFDGAHHDAELAHETRQAGITIRDGIGHLSGNGGSLDSAELKEIWDQFTQAEFLDDLDIATAATSDLPRTAGQRRWDALLKIFRTAAGAPADGKTPEPVLN
;
A
#
# COMPACT_ATOMS: atom_id res chain seq x y z
N MET A 1 50.65 -21.04 -11.61
CA MET A 1 49.31 -20.45 -11.88
C MET A 1 49.32 -19.01 -11.35
N ASN A 2 49.43 -18.01 -12.23
CA ASN A 2 49.78 -16.63 -11.87
C ASN A 2 48.61 -15.87 -11.24
N ARG A 3 48.86 -15.15 -10.14
CA ARG A 3 47.86 -14.36 -9.39
C ARG A 3 47.23 -13.23 -10.21
N THR A 4 47.89 -12.74 -11.25
CA THR A 4 47.47 -11.57 -12.04
C THR A 4 46.25 -11.84 -12.92
N THR A 5 46.12 -13.03 -13.51
CA THR A 5 44.94 -13.39 -14.33
C THR A 5 43.65 -13.49 -13.50
N ARG A 6 43.76 -13.88 -12.22
CA ARG A 6 42.61 -13.92 -11.31
C ARG A 6 42.08 -12.53 -10.99
N HIS A 7 42.99 -11.59 -10.69
CA HIS A 7 42.61 -10.20 -10.41
C HIS A 7 41.99 -9.51 -11.63
N ALA A 8 42.45 -9.82 -12.85
CA ALA A 8 41.84 -9.32 -14.08
C ALA A 8 40.39 -9.81 -14.25
N HIS A 9 40.13 -11.11 -14.06
CA HIS A 9 38.77 -11.65 -14.12
C HIS A 9 37.85 -11.12 -13.03
N ASP A 10 38.37 -10.89 -11.82
CA ASP A 10 37.58 -10.33 -10.71
C ASP A 10 37.18 -8.88 -11.00
N LEU A 11 38.05 -8.08 -11.63
CA LEU A 11 37.75 -6.70 -12.06
C LEU A 11 36.72 -6.67 -13.20
N GLU A 12 36.91 -7.48 -14.25
CA GLU A 12 35.96 -7.59 -15.36
C GLU A 12 34.57 -8.03 -14.89
N TYR A 13 34.50 -8.97 -13.94
CA TYR A 13 33.24 -9.41 -13.35
C TYR A 13 32.57 -8.30 -12.52
N GLN A 14 33.34 -7.50 -11.77
CA GLN A 14 32.79 -6.37 -11.01
C GLN A 14 32.26 -5.26 -11.92
N ASP A 15 32.93 -4.99 -13.04
CA ASP A 15 32.51 -3.99 -14.01
C ASP A 15 31.30 -4.45 -14.81
N PHE A 16 31.25 -5.73 -15.20
CA PHE A 16 30.05 -6.33 -15.80
C PHE A 16 28.85 -6.23 -14.85
N ARG A 17 29.01 -6.57 -13.57
CA ARG A 17 27.94 -6.43 -12.56
C ARG A 17 27.53 -4.97 -12.35
N ARG A 18 28.44 -4.01 -12.50
CA ARG A 18 28.14 -2.58 -12.39
C ARG A 18 27.30 -2.11 -13.59
N CYS A 19 27.62 -2.58 -14.80
CA CYS A 19 26.83 -2.30 -16.00
C CYS A 19 25.42 -2.92 -15.93
N VAL A 20 25.30 -4.17 -15.48
CA VAL A 20 24.00 -4.84 -15.34
C VAL A 20 23.11 -4.14 -14.32
N ARG A 21 23.62 -3.82 -13.13
CA ARG A 21 22.84 -3.07 -12.11
C ARG A 21 22.40 -1.69 -12.58
N ARG A 22 23.24 -1.02 -13.38
CA ARG A 22 22.90 0.28 -13.95
C ARG A 22 21.84 0.16 -15.04
N TRP A 23 21.88 -0.91 -15.83
CA TRP A 23 20.84 -1.21 -16.82
C TRP A 23 19.51 -1.58 -16.13
N GLU A 24 19.53 -2.43 -15.10
CA GLU A 24 18.35 -2.77 -14.28
C GLU A 24 17.73 -1.52 -13.64
N MET A 25 18.54 -0.64 -13.05
CA MET A 25 18.05 0.59 -12.42
C MET A 25 17.41 1.57 -13.41
N LEU A 26 17.88 1.61 -14.66
CA LEU A 26 17.31 2.47 -15.71
C LEU A 26 16.06 1.82 -16.34
N ALA A 27 16.06 0.50 -16.51
CA ALA A 27 14.92 -0.26 -17.01
C ALA A 27 13.75 -0.28 -16.02
N ASP A 28 14.02 -0.37 -14.71
CA ASP A 28 13.00 -0.26 -13.65
C ASP A 28 12.38 1.14 -13.60
N PHE A 29 13.14 2.19 -13.93
CA PHE A 29 12.60 3.56 -13.98
C PHE A 29 11.63 3.75 -15.15
N ASP A 30 11.96 3.19 -16.32
CA ASP A 30 11.08 3.18 -17.50
C ASP A 30 9.86 2.26 -17.29
N GLY A 31 10.04 1.11 -16.63
CA GLY A 31 8.96 0.17 -16.28
C GLY A 31 7.98 0.72 -15.25
N ALA A 32 8.48 1.38 -14.20
CA ALA A 32 7.64 2.01 -13.17
C ALA A 32 6.77 3.15 -13.72
N HIS A 33 7.23 3.86 -14.75
CA HIS A 33 6.43 4.87 -15.44
C HIS A 33 5.31 4.23 -16.30
N HIS A 34 5.62 3.15 -17.01
CA HIS A 34 4.62 2.43 -17.82
C HIS A 34 3.56 1.73 -16.95
N ASP A 35 3.96 1.16 -15.82
CA ASP A 35 3.06 0.54 -14.84
C ASP A 35 2.14 1.57 -14.15
N ALA A 36 2.63 2.79 -13.92
CA ALA A 36 1.85 3.87 -13.33
C ALA A 36 0.77 4.42 -14.28
N GLU A 37 1.09 4.60 -15.57
CA GLU A 37 0.11 5.00 -16.59
C GLU A 37 -0.93 3.90 -16.83
N LEU A 38 -0.50 2.63 -16.93
CA LEU A 38 -1.41 1.50 -17.07
C LEU A 38 -2.33 1.36 -15.85
N ALA A 39 -1.81 1.52 -14.62
CA ALA A 39 -2.64 1.50 -13.41
C ALA A 39 -3.66 2.66 -13.35
N HIS A 40 -3.34 3.81 -13.96
CA HIS A 40 -4.29 4.93 -14.09
C HIS A 40 -5.39 4.62 -15.12
N GLU A 41 -5.04 4.03 -16.26
CA GLU A 41 -5.98 3.65 -17.32
C GLU A 41 -6.87 2.45 -16.95
N THR A 42 -6.34 1.49 -16.17
CA THR A 42 -7.07 0.28 -15.78
C THR A 42 -7.78 0.39 -14.42
N ARG A 43 -7.84 1.59 -13.82
CA ARG A 43 -8.37 1.78 -12.47
C ARG A 43 -9.75 1.13 -12.33
N GLN A 44 -9.88 0.28 -11.32
CA GLN A 44 -11.13 -0.41 -11.02
C GLN A 44 -11.25 -0.65 -9.53
N ALA A 45 -12.48 -0.66 -9.05
CA ALA A 45 -12.81 -1.11 -7.71
C ALA A 45 -14.12 -1.89 -7.77
N GLY A 46 -14.17 -3.01 -7.05
CA GLY A 46 -15.33 -3.89 -7.04
C GLY A 46 -15.49 -4.54 -5.68
N ILE A 47 -16.75 -4.66 -5.26
CA ILE A 47 -17.15 -5.50 -4.15
C ILE A 47 -18.06 -6.60 -4.69
N THR A 48 -17.75 -7.85 -4.34
CA THR A 48 -18.58 -9.00 -4.67
C THR A 48 -18.96 -9.73 -3.39
N ILE A 49 -20.16 -10.31 -3.37
CA ILE A 49 -20.62 -11.12 -2.25
C ILE A 49 -20.79 -12.53 -2.79
N ARG A 50 -20.06 -13.48 -2.22
CA ARG A 50 -20.12 -14.89 -2.59
C ARG A 50 -20.27 -15.73 -1.34
N ASP A 51 -21.27 -16.60 -1.32
CA ASP A 51 -21.52 -17.53 -0.20
C ASP A 51 -21.63 -16.79 1.16
N GLY A 52 -22.17 -15.56 1.15
CA GLY A 52 -22.30 -14.70 2.33
C GLY A 52 -21.02 -13.98 2.76
N ILE A 53 -19.91 -14.14 2.04
CA ILE A 53 -18.61 -13.50 2.30
C ILE A 53 -18.41 -12.35 1.31
N GLY A 54 -18.06 -11.18 1.85
CA GLY A 54 -17.71 -10.01 1.05
C GLY A 54 -16.25 -10.03 0.60
N HIS A 55 -16.02 -9.80 -0.68
CA HIS A 55 -14.70 -9.65 -1.29
C HIS A 55 -14.58 -8.27 -1.90
N LEU A 56 -13.66 -7.46 -1.40
CA LEU A 56 -13.27 -6.17 -1.98
C LEU A 56 -11.97 -6.35 -2.75
N SER A 57 -11.91 -5.78 -3.96
CA SER A 57 -10.68 -5.70 -4.75
C SER A 57 -10.65 -4.44 -5.58
N GLY A 58 -9.46 -3.94 -5.90
CA GLY A 58 -9.29 -2.80 -6.79
C GLY A 58 -7.84 -2.52 -7.10
N ASN A 59 -7.63 -1.68 -8.11
CA ASN A 59 -6.33 -1.11 -8.48
C ASN A 59 -6.53 0.33 -8.95
N GLY A 60 -5.46 1.12 -8.88
CA GLY A 60 -5.44 2.51 -9.32
C GLY A 60 -4.02 3.06 -9.30
N GLY A 61 -3.88 4.35 -9.62
CA GLY A 61 -2.59 5.03 -9.58
C GLY A 61 -1.98 5.03 -8.18
N SER A 62 -0.65 5.13 -8.12
CA SER A 62 0.12 5.05 -6.86
C SER A 62 -0.24 6.16 -5.87
N LEU A 63 -0.48 7.38 -6.35
CA LEU A 63 -0.81 8.53 -5.50
C LEU A 63 -2.19 8.37 -4.84
N ASP A 64 -3.24 8.16 -5.63
CA ASP A 64 -4.61 7.95 -5.11
C ASP A 64 -4.68 6.73 -4.19
N SER A 65 -3.94 5.65 -4.51
CA SER A 65 -3.87 4.45 -3.66
C SER A 65 -3.15 4.71 -2.34
N ALA A 66 -2.13 5.57 -2.32
CA ALA A 66 -1.45 5.97 -1.10
C ALA A 66 -2.37 6.80 -0.20
N GLU A 67 -3.12 7.76 -0.76
CA GLU A 67 -4.13 8.53 -0.03
C GLU A 67 -5.21 7.61 0.56
N LEU A 68 -5.77 6.71 -0.23
CA LEU A 68 -6.76 5.72 0.25
C LEU A 68 -6.19 4.86 1.39
N LYS A 69 -4.93 4.44 1.28
CA LYS A 69 -4.25 3.67 2.32
C LYS A 69 -4.09 4.47 3.61
N GLU A 70 -3.68 5.74 3.53
CA GLU A 70 -3.52 6.60 4.71
C GLU A 70 -4.84 6.81 5.43
N ILE A 71 -5.93 7.10 4.70
CA ILE A 71 -7.28 7.22 5.28
C ILE A 71 -7.67 5.90 5.96
N TRP A 72 -7.49 4.76 5.28
CA TRP A 72 -7.87 3.47 5.87
C TRP A 72 -7.04 3.12 7.11
N ASP A 73 -5.74 3.42 7.12
CA ASP A 73 -4.87 3.21 8.28
C ASP A 73 -5.29 4.09 9.47
N GLN A 74 -5.66 5.36 9.23
CA GLN A 74 -6.17 6.25 10.28
C GLN A 74 -7.44 5.69 10.94
N PHE A 75 -8.41 5.25 10.14
CA PHE A 75 -9.64 4.64 10.68
C PHE A 75 -9.34 3.29 11.37
N THR A 76 -8.42 2.49 10.84
CA THR A 76 -8.02 1.22 11.46
C THR A 76 -7.33 1.45 12.81
N GLN A 77 -6.51 2.50 12.90
CA GLN A 77 -5.86 2.90 14.15
C GLN A 77 -6.88 3.39 15.18
N ALA A 78 -7.91 4.14 14.75
CA ALA A 78 -8.99 4.55 15.64
C ALA A 78 -9.73 3.33 16.22
N GLU A 79 -10.08 2.33 15.41
CA GLU A 79 -10.71 1.09 15.90
C GLU A 79 -9.80 0.30 16.86
N PHE A 80 -8.48 0.39 16.68
CA PHE A 80 -7.52 -0.23 17.60
C PHE A 80 -7.45 0.49 18.94
N LEU A 81 -7.49 1.83 18.94
CA LEU A 81 -7.55 2.62 20.17
C LEU A 81 -8.88 2.38 20.91
N ASP A 82 -10.00 2.32 20.19
CA ASP A 82 -11.31 1.98 20.77
C ASP A 82 -11.28 0.58 21.43
N ASP A 83 -10.65 -0.40 20.77
CA ASP A 83 -10.47 -1.75 21.33
C ASP A 83 -9.55 -1.76 22.56
N LEU A 84 -8.50 -0.92 22.58
CA LEU A 84 -7.59 -0.78 23.72
C LEU A 84 -8.29 -0.15 24.93
N ASP A 85 -9.15 0.84 24.72
CA ASP A 85 -9.91 1.48 25.79
C ASP A 85 -10.88 0.50 26.47
N ILE A 86 -11.41 -0.45 25.70
CA ILE A 86 -12.27 -1.54 26.20
C ILE A 86 -11.44 -2.64 26.87
N ALA A 87 -10.22 -2.89 26.40
CA ALA A 87 -9.36 -3.92 26.93
C ALA A 87 -8.91 -3.57 28.36
N THR A 88 -9.47 -4.26 29.35
CA THR A 88 -9.03 -4.09 30.74
C THR A 88 -7.61 -4.63 30.91
N ALA A 89 -6.81 -4.02 31.80
CA ALA A 89 -5.45 -4.45 32.11
C ALA A 89 -5.33 -5.93 32.58
N ALA A 90 -6.44 -6.58 32.91
CA ALA A 90 -6.49 -7.98 33.33
C ALA A 90 -6.44 -8.98 32.16
N THR A 91 -6.76 -8.56 30.93
CA THR A 91 -6.75 -9.41 29.74
C THR A 91 -5.88 -8.75 28.67
N SER A 92 -4.76 -9.39 28.29
CA SER A 92 -3.88 -8.92 27.22
C SER A 92 -4.50 -8.99 25.82
N ASP A 93 -5.69 -9.56 25.70
CA ASP A 93 -6.34 -9.83 24.43
C ASP A 93 -7.29 -8.70 24.03
N LEU A 94 -7.14 -8.24 22.79
CA LEU A 94 -8.07 -7.29 22.19
C LEU A 94 -9.36 -8.01 21.76
N PRO A 95 -10.52 -7.36 21.87
CA PRO A 95 -11.82 -7.97 21.56
C PRO A 95 -11.96 -8.36 20.08
N ARG A 96 -11.22 -7.71 19.18
CA ARG A 96 -11.23 -8.00 17.74
C ARG A 96 -9.84 -8.32 17.22
N THR A 97 -9.80 -9.05 16.11
CA THR A 97 -8.58 -9.26 15.32
C THR A 97 -8.24 -8.03 14.50
N ALA A 98 -6.99 -7.92 14.04
CA ALA A 98 -6.58 -6.85 13.13
C ALA A 98 -7.36 -6.85 11.80
N GLY A 99 -7.76 -8.03 11.31
CA GLY A 99 -8.57 -8.17 10.10
C GLY A 99 -10.00 -7.64 10.30
N GLN A 100 -10.62 -7.96 11.42
CA GLN A 100 -11.95 -7.44 11.80
C GLN A 100 -11.94 -5.91 11.92
N ARG A 101 -10.96 -5.34 12.63
CA ARG A 101 -10.81 -3.87 12.73
C ARG A 101 -10.66 -3.19 11.37
N ARG A 102 -9.88 -3.78 10.44
CA ARG A 102 -9.74 -3.23 9.08
C ARG A 102 -11.06 -3.23 8.31
N TRP A 103 -11.85 -4.29 8.44
CA TRP A 103 -13.17 -4.35 7.80
C TRP A 103 -14.14 -3.33 8.41
N ASP A 104 -14.17 -3.21 9.73
CA ASP A 104 -15.01 -2.23 10.43
C ASP A 104 -14.63 -0.80 10.08
N ALA A 105 -13.33 -0.51 10.01
CA ALA A 105 -12.78 0.76 9.55
C ALA A 105 -13.24 1.11 8.12
N LEU A 106 -13.17 0.15 7.19
CA LEU A 106 -13.65 0.33 5.83
C LEU A 106 -15.15 0.68 5.79
N LEU A 107 -15.96 -0.03 6.57
CA LEU A 107 -17.40 0.23 6.66
C LEU A 107 -17.70 1.61 7.27
N LYS A 108 -16.91 2.02 8.26
CA LYS A 108 -17.00 3.35 8.90
C LYS A 108 -16.69 4.46 7.89
N ILE A 109 -15.68 4.30 7.04
CA ILE A 109 -15.37 5.25 5.94
C ILE A 109 -16.57 5.42 5.01
N PHE A 110 -17.16 4.32 4.50
CA PHE A 110 -18.32 4.41 3.62
C PHE A 110 -19.54 5.07 4.30
N ARG A 111 -19.77 4.78 5.58
CA ARG A 111 -20.85 5.40 6.37
C ARG A 111 -20.61 6.89 6.61
N THR A 112 -19.38 7.28 6.93
CA THR A 112 -18.98 8.69 7.08
C THR A 112 -19.18 9.45 5.76
N ALA A 113 -18.76 8.86 4.63
CA ALA A 113 -18.96 9.45 3.31
C ALA A 113 -20.46 9.58 2.95
N ALA A 114 -21.26 8.55 3.23
CA ALA A 114 -22.71 8.58 2.98
C ALA A 114 -23.47 9.61 3.84
N GLY A 115 -22.94 9.93 5.03
CA GLY A 115 -23.51 10.92 5.95
C GLY A 115 -22.97 12.34 5.76
N ALA A 116 -21.96 12.55 4.92
CA ALA A 116 -21.36 13.86 4.70
C ALA A 116 -22.30 14.76 3.86
N PRO A 117 -22.41 16.06 4.19
CA PRO A 117 -23.15 17.00 3.37
C PRO A 117 -22.49 17.13 1.98
N ALA A 118 -23.30 17.29 0.94
CA ALA A 118 -22.84 17.31 -0.46
C ALA A 118 -21.80 18.42 -0.77
N ASP A 119 -21.71 19.45 0.05
CA ASP A 119 -20.76 20.57 -0.08
C ASP A 119 -19.46 20.40 0.74
N GLY A 120 -19.18 19.19 1.23
CA GLY A 120 -17.93 18.91 1.95
C GLY A 120 -16.70 19.13 1.06
N LYS A 121 -15.87 20.13 1.39
CA LYS A 121 -14.59 20.35 0.70
C LYS A 121 -13.56 19.31 1.15
N THR A 122 -12.94 18.62 0.19
CA THR A 122 -11.72 17.86 0.43
C THR A 122 -10.61 18.83 0.86
N PRO A 123 -9.93 18.60 2.00
CA PRO A 123 -8.78 19.42 2.39
C PRO A 123 -7.68 19.29 1.33
N GLU A 124 -7.04 20.41 0.98
CA GLU A 124 -5.91 20.40 0.05
C GLU A 124 -4.74 19.58 0.65
N PRO A 125 -4.17 18.62 -0.10
CA PRO A 125 -3.05 17.84 0.38
C PRO A 125 -1.81 18.73 0.54
N VAL A 126 -1.26 18.78 1.75
CA VAL A 126 -0.03 19.51 2.04
C VAL A 126 1.14 18.57 1.79
N LEU A 127 1.82 18.76 0.66
CA LEU A 127 3.12 18.14 0.38
C LEU A 127 4.20 18.94 1.11
N ASN A 128 4.88 18.32 2.08
CA ASN A 128 6.11 18.85 2.70
C ASN A 128 7.34 18.17 2.13
#